data_AF-A0A392T6G2-F1
#
_entry.id   AF-A0A392T6G2-F1
#
_cell.length_a   1.000
_cell.length_b   1.000
_cell.length_c   1.000
_cell.angle_alpha   90.00
_cell.angle_beta   90.00
_cell.angle_gamma   90.00
#
_symmetry.space_group_name_H-M   'P 1'
#
loop_
_entity.id
_entity.type
_entity.pdbx_description
1 polymer ?
#
loop_
_entity_poly.entity_id
_entity_poly.type
_entity_poly.pdbx_seq_one_letter_code
_entity_poly.pdbx_strand_id
1 'polypeptide(L)' 'KDMTMDPPGPHGVKDAYCLLNFGDSITTDHISPAGNINKDSPAAKYLVQRGVERKDFNSYGSRRGNDEVMSRGTFANI' A
#
# COMPACT_ATOMS: atom_id res chain seq x y z
N LYS A 1 -6.75 13.40 20.70
CA LYS A 1 -7.52 14.22 21.67
C LYS A 1 -8.74 14.89 21.01
N ASP A 2 -9.12 14.49 19.79
CA ASP A 2 -10.23 15.08 19.02
C ASP A 2 -11.07 13.97 18.37
N MET A 3 -11.40 12.93 19.13
CA MET A 3 -12.31 11.88 18.67
C MET A 3 -13.73 12.33 19.01
N THR A 4 -14.48 12.80 18.01
CA THR A 4 -15.90 13.15 18.14
C THR A 4 -16.79 11.95 17.83
N MET A 5 -18.00 11.93 18.39
CA MET A 5 -19.00 10.88 18.10
C MET A 5 -19.46 10.94 16.65
N ASP A 6 -19.55 12.16 16.10
CA ASP A 6 -19.90 12.38 14.71
C ASP A 6 -18.63 12.53 13.88
N PRO A 7 -18.50 11.79 12.76
CA PRO A 7 -17.38 11.98 11.85
C PRO A 7 -17.47 13.37 11.20
N PRO A 8 -16.34 13.98 10.82
CA PRO A 8 -16.37 15.18 10.02
C PRO A 8 -17.18 14.93 8.73
N GLY A 9 -18.02 15.89 8.36
CA GLY A 9 -18.81 15.81 7.14
C GLY A 9 -17.94 15.75 5.87
N PRO A 10 -18.52 15.36 4.73
CA PRO A 10 -17.78 15.31 3.48
C PRO A 10 -17.27 16.70 3.09
N HIS A 11 -16.05 16.75 2.54
CA HIS A 11 -15.46 17.95 1.97
C HIS A 11 -15.32 17.80 0.45
N GLY A 12 -15.36 18.92 -0.27
CA GLY A 12 -15.16 18.92 -1.72
C GLY A 12 -13.71 18.61 -2.08
N VAL A 13 -13.51 17.91 -3.21
CA VAL A 13 -12.19 17.67 -3.82
C VAL A 13 -11.98 18.70 -4.93
N LYS A 14 -10.92 19.52 -4.83
CA LYS A 14 -10.55 20.54 -5.82
C LYS A 14 -9.09 20.34 -6.24
N ASP A 15 -8.77 20.67 -7.48
CA ASP A 15 -7.40 20.65 -8.02
C ASP A 15 -6.65 19.32 -7.85
N ALA A 16 -7.39 18.20 -7.88
CA ALA A 16 -6.82 16.86 -7.75
C ALA A 16 -6.11 16.40 -9.04
N TYR A 17 -5.08 15.58 -8.86
CA TYR A 17 -4.35 14.96 -9.96
C TYR A 17 -4.75 13.49 -10.14
N CYS A 18 -4.75 13.02 -11.38
CA CYS A 18 -4.88 11.61 -11.70
C CYS A 18 -3.60 10.88 -11.28
N LEU A 19 -3.69 10.04 -10.24
CA LEU A 19 -2.56 9.24 -9.77
C LEU A 19 -2.23 8.11 -10.75
N LEU A 20 -3.27 7.41 -11.23
CA LEU A 20 -3.19 6.26 -12.13
C LEU A 20 -4.37 6.30 -13.10
N ASN A 21 -4.12 5.96 -14.36
CA ASN A 21 -5.13 5.80 -15.40
C ASN A 21 -5.07 4.36 -15.93
N PHE A 22 -6.14 3.60 -15.71
CA PHE A 22 -6.19 2.18 -16.04
C PHE A 22 -7.17 1.88 -17.18
N GLY A 23 -6.99 0.73 -17.84
CA GLY A 23 -7.99 0.14 -18.72
C GLY A 23 -8.93 -0.81 -17.96
N ASP A 24 -9.51 -1.75 -18.70
CA ASP A 24 -10.44 -2.74 -18.15
C ASP A 24 -9.72 -3.90 -17.44
N SER A 25 -10.50 -4.69 -16.69
CA SER A 25 -10.06 -5.94 -16.06
C SER A 25 -8.96 -5.79 -14.99
N ILE A 26 -8.85 -4.62 -14.35
CA ILE A 26 -8.04 -4.45 -13.13
C ILE A 26 -8.67 -5.24 -11.98
N THR A 27 -7.94 -6.24 -11.50
CA THR A 27 -8.34 -7.05 -10.34
C THR A 27 -7.84 -6.46 -9.02
N THR A 28 -8.38 -6.94 -7.90
CA THR A 28 -7.91 -6.56 -6.56
C THR A 28 -6.46 -6.94 -6.30
N ASP A 29 -5.92 -7.95 -6.99
CA ASP A 29 -4.52 -8.33 -6.87
C ASP A 29 -3.58 -7.32 -7.56
N HIS A 30 -4.03 -6.63 -8.61
CA HIS A 30 -3.28 -5.50 -9.19
C HIS A 30 -3.24 -4.30 -8.23
N ILE A 31 -4.33 -4.06 -7.51
CA ILE A 31 -4.44 -2.96 -6.55
C ILE A 31 -3.67 -3.26 -5.26
N SER A 32 -3.79 -4.49 -4.75
CA SER A 32 -3.22 -4.93 -3.48
C SER A 32 -2.67 -6.36 -3.63
N PRO A 33 -1.44 -6.53 -4.14
CA PRO A 33 -0.83 -7.84 -4.33
C PRO A 33 -0.69 -8.56 -2.98
N ALA A 34 -0.89 -9.88 -2.99
CA ALA A 34 -0.67 -10.72 -1.80
C ALA A 34 0.66 -11.48 -1.82
N GLY A 35 1.36 -11.49 -2.96
CA GLY A 35 2.56 -12.28 -3.23
C GLY A 35 3.85 -11.76 -2.57
N ASN A 36 4.98 -12.29 -3.03
CA ASN A 36 6.29 -11.94 -2.50
C ASN A 36 6.64 -10.46 -2.71
N ILE A 37 7.26 -9.86 -1.70
CA ILE A 37 7.74 -8.48 -1.80
C ILE A 37 8.97 -8.44 -2.71
N ASN A 38 8.87 -7.74 -3.84
CA ASN A 38 10.01 -7.58 -4.75
C ASN A 38 11.13 -6.79 -4.06
N LYS A 39 12.39 -7.23 -4.22
CA LYS A 39 13.59 -6.63 -3.63
C LYS A 39 13.79 -5.15 -3.99
N ASP A 40 13.28 -4.71 -5.14
CA ASP A 40 13.46 -3.35 -5.66
C ASP A 40 12.25 -2.45 -5.33
N SER A 41 11.22 -2.99 -4.65
CA SER A 41 9.99 -2.27 -4.30
C SER A 41 10.20 -1.24 -3.18
N PRO A 42 9.29 -0.25 -3.07
CA PRO A 42 9.25 0.67 -1.92
C PRO A 42 9.12 -0.07 -0.57
N ALA A 43 8.35 -1.17 -0.53
CA ALA A 43 8.17 -1.99 0.67
C ALA A 43 9.48 -2.68 1.10
N ALA A 44 10.26 -3.19 0.15
CA ALA A 44 11.58 -3.76 0.44
C ALA A 44 12.53 -2.72 1.04
N LYS A 45 12.60 -1.51 0.45
CA LYS A 45 13.43 -0.42 0.99
C LYS A 45 13.03 -0.07 2.43
N TYR A 46 11.73 -0.01 2.70
CA TYR A 46 11.18 0.23 4.04
C TYR A 46 11.58 -0.84 5.06
N LEU A 47 11.53 -2.12 4.66
CA LEU A 47 11.90 -3.25 5.51
C LEU A 47 13.41 -3.28 5.80
N VAL A 48 14.26 -3.01 4.80
CA VAL A 48 15.72 -2.91 4.97
C VAL A 48 16.09 -1.79 5.93
N GLN A 49 15.45 -0.62 5.82
CA GLN A 49 15.66 0.49 6.75
C GLN A 49 15.30 0.15 8.21
N ARG A 50 14.49 -0.89 8.44
CA ARG A 50 14.12 -1.42 9.76
C ARG A 50 14.93 -2.66 10.16
N GLY A 51 16.00 -2.98 9.44
CA GLY A 51 16.89 -4.10 9.74
C GLY A 51 16.31 -5.48 9.39
N VAL A 52 15.24 -5.54 8.59
CA VAL A 52 14.70 -6.82 8.13
C VAL A 52 15.56 -7.35 6.98
N GLU A 53 16.09 -8.55 7.13
CA GLU A 53 16.86 -9.20 6.07
C GLU A 53 15.96 -9.63 4.91
N ARG A 54 16.52 -9.69 3.71
CA ARG A 54 15.77 -10.03 2.49
C ARG A 54 15.05 -11.39 2.58
N LYS A 55 15.68 -12.38 3.22
CA LYS A 55 15.09 -13.71 3.44
C LYS A 55 13.81 -13.65 4.28
N ASP A 56 13.66 -12.60 5.09
CA ASP A 56 12.57 -12.41 6.04
C ASP A 56 11.50 -11.44 5.53
N PHE A 57 11.60 -10.93 4.30
CA PHE A 57 10.58 -10.04 3.73
C PHE A 57 9.19 -10.68 3.73
N ASN A 58 9.13 -11.97 3.41
CA ASN A 58 7.90 -12.74 3.28
C ASN A 58 6.98 -12.11 2.19
N SER A 59 5.68 -12.38 2.26
CA SER A 59 4.68 -11.88 1.31
C SER A 59 3.96 -10.64 1.82
N TYR A 60 3.38 -9.85 0.91
CA TYR A 60 2.48 -8.76 1.28
C TYR A 60 1.30 -9.27 2.13
N GLY A 61 0.80 -10.49 1.83
CA GLY A 61 -0.24 -11.15 2.63
C GLY A 61 0.16 -11.33 4.10
N SER A 62 1.41 -11.70 4.38
CA SER A 62 1.93 -11.87 5.75
C SER A 62 2.10 -10.55 6.52
N ARG A 63 2.13 -9.41 5.80
CA ARG A 63 2.41 -8.08 6.36
C ARG A 63 1.15 -7.21 6.51
N ARG A 64 -0.05 -7.78 6.35
CA ARG A 64 -1.34 -7.05 6.40
C ARG A 64 -1.61 -6.28 7.69
N GLY A 65 -0.98 -6.66 8.80
CA GLY A 65 -1.05 -5.92 10.07
C GLY A 65 -0.17 -4.66 10.12
N ASN A 66 0.59 -4.36 9.07
CA ASN A 66 1.48 -3.21 8.99
C ASN A 66 1.06 -2.32 7.81
N ASP A 67 0.36 -1.24 8.09
CA ASP A 67 -0.17 -0.30 7.11
C ASP A 67 0.94 0.32 6.25
N GLU A 68 2.09 0.66 6.84
CA GLU A 68 3.23 1.22 6.11
C GLU A 68 3.77 0.25 5.03
N VAL A 69 3.78 -1.06 5.30
CA VAL A 69 4.15 -2.05 4.27
C VAL A 69 3.06 -2.13 3.20
N MET A 70 1.79 -2.12 3.60
CA MET A 70 0.67 -2.29 2.68
C MET A 70 0.48 -1.09 1.74
N SER A 71 0.59 0.15 2.23
CA SER A 71 0.54 1.35 1.38
C SER A 71 1.68 1.38 0.36
N ARG A 72 2.85 0.84 0.72
CA ARG A 72 3.99 0.69 -0.19
C ARG A 72 3.85 -0.49 -1.16
N GLY A 73 2.90 -1.38 -0.92
CA GLY A 73 2.51 -2.47 -1.81
C GLY A 73 1.33 -2.14 -2.71
N THR A 74 0.59 -1.06 -2.45
CA THR A 74 -0.56 -0.66 -3.26
C THR A 74 -0.10 -0.30 -4.67
N PHE A 75 -0.73 -0.90 -5.68
CA PHE A 75 -0.35 -0.78 -7.10
C PHE A 75 1.09 -1.22 -7.41
N ALA A 76 1.67 -2.12 -6.60
CA ALA A 76 3.03 -2.63 -6.79
C ALA A 76 3.12 -3.98 -7.53
N ASN A 77 2.01 -4.44 -8.13
CA ASN A 77 2.00 -5.63 -8.96
C ASN A 77 2.75 -5.37 -10.29
N ILE A 78 3.53 -6.35 -10.78
CA ILE A 78 4.42 -6.24 -11.95
C ILE A 78 3.88 -7.11 -13.08
#